data_AF-A0A1Z5JW02-F1
#
_entry.id   AF-A0A1Z5JW02-F1
#
_cell.length_a   1.000
_cell.length_b   1.000
_cell.length_c   1.000
_cell.angle_alpha   90.00
_cell.angle_beta   90.00
_cell.angle_gamma   90.00
#
_symmetry.space_group_name_H-M   'P 1'
#
loop_
_entity.id
_entity.type
_entity.pdbx_description
1 polymer ?
#
loop_
_entity_poly.entity_id
_entity_poly.type
_entity_poly.pdbx_seq_one_letter_code
_entity_poly.pdbx_strand_id
1 'polypeptide(L)'
;MEGEDATTKIATAGMATDATGNDNVTMQERIEDKESLTVQGVGVVSLPVTETTVAALKKVAEQAPHGKGAETIVDRTVRDTLQINADQVHLQNPRWNEKLKKLVQTAADALGVAPDTVQAHLYKLLLYETGGFFM
;
A
#
# COMPACT_ATOMS: atom_id res chain seq x y z
N MET A 1 -15.81 -18.89 -42.11
CA MET A 1 -14.53 -18.40 -41.58
C MET A 1 -14.76 -16.96 -41.22
N GLU A 2 -15.37 -16.66 -40.07
CA GLU A 2 -14.77 -16.71 -38.71
C GLU A 2 -13.46 -15.90 -38.70
N GLY A 3 -13.24 -14.91 -37.85
CA GLY A 3 -13.96 -14.35 -36.69
C GLY A 3 -13.04 -13.25 -36.13
N GLU A 4 -13.24 -12.61 -34.98
CA GLU A 4 -14.37 -12.32 -34.11
C GLU A 4 -13.92 -11.07 -33.34
N ASP A 5 -14.86 -10.15 -33.19
CA ASP A 5 -14.69 -8.76 -32.77
C ASP A 5 -14.57 -8.59 -31.24
N ALA A 6 -13.79 -7.59 -30.84
CA ALA A 6 -13.48 -7.22 -29.47
C ALA A 6 -14.73 -6.73 -28.72
N THR A 7 -15.42 -7.67 -28.05
CA THR A 7 -16.63 -7.33 -27.29
C THR A 7 -16.28 -6.76 -25.93
N THR A 8 -16.34 -5.43 -25.86
CA THR A 8 -16.68 -4.62 -24.69
C THR A 8 -17.94 -5.20 -24.02
N LYS A 9 -17.82 -5.76 -22.81
CA LYS A 9 -18.98 -6.15 -21.99
C LYS A 9 -19.27 -5.07 -20.96
N ILE A 10 -20.09 -4.11 -21.36
CA ILE A 10 -20.85 -3.22 -20.48
C ILE A 10 -22.01 -4.08 -19.94
N ALA A 11 -22.00 -4.41 -18.65
CA ALA A 11 -23.10 -5.16 -18.05
C ALA A 11 -24.27 -4.22 -17.74
N THR A 12 -25.33 -4.32 -18.54
CA THR A 12 -26.63 -3.70 -18.33
C THR A 12 -27.31 -4.26 -17.07
N ALA A 13 -27.78 -3.36 -16.20
CA ALA A 13 -28.52 -3.72 -14.98
C ALA A 13 -29.96 -4.13 -15.31
N GLY A 14 -30.35 -5.35 -14.91
CA GLY A 14 -31.74 -5.81 -14.89
C GLY A 14 -32.19 -5.98 -13.45
N MET A 15 -33.23 -5.25 -13.04
CA MET A 15 -33.96 -5.48 -11.79
C MET A 15 -34.83 -6.73 -11.94
N ALA A 16 -34.73 -7.67 -11.00
CA ALA A 16 -35.76 -8.68 -10.75
C ALA A 16 -35.83 -8.95 -9.25
N THR A 17 -37.00 -8.68 -8.66
CA THR A 17 -37.37 -9.06 -7.29
C THR A 17 -38.13 -10.37 -7.33
N ASP A 18 -37.77 -11.35 -6.50
CA ASP A 18 -38.60 -12.52 -6.25
C ASP A 18 -39.26 -12.49 -4.85
N ALA A 19 -40.39 -13.17 -4.76
CA ALA A 19 -41.36 -13.09 -3.67
C ALA A 19 -41.06 -14.08 -2.54
N THR A 20 -39.81 -14.16 -2.09
CA THR A 20 -39.43 -15.11 -1.02
C THR A 20 -38.56 -14.50 0.07
N GLY A 21 -38.46 -13.17 0.15
CA GLY A 21 -38.06 -12.44 1.37
C GLY A 21 -36.77 -12.96 2.02
N ASN A 22 -35.78 -13.35 1.20
CA ASN A 22 -34.51 -13.89 1.68
C ASN A 22 -33.39 -12.88 1.45
N ASP A 23 -32.54 -12.76 2.46
CA ASP A 23 -31.64 -11.64 2.71
C ASP A 23 -30.66 -11.38 1.57
N ASN A 24 -30.92 -10.30 0.85
CA ASN A 24 -30.14 -9.85 -0.28
C ASN A 24 -28.90 -9.07 0.22
N VAL A 25 -27.91 -9.79 0.72
CA VAL A 25 -26.53 -9.28 0.74
C VAL A 25 -25.86 -9.85 -0.49
N THR A 26 -26.12 -9.24 -1.65
CA THR A 26 -25.34 -9.49 -2.85
C THR A 26 -23.90 -9.10 -2.52
N MET A 27 -23.03 -10.10 -2.32
CA MET A 27 -21.60 -9.95 -2.13
C MET A 27 -20.94 -9.49 -3.44
N GLN A 28 -21.27 -8.26 -3.84
CA GLN A 28 -20.31 -7.42 -4.53
C GLN A 28 -19.51 -6.75 -3.42
N GLU A 29 -18.48 -7.43 -2.93
CA GLU A 29 -17.41 -6.74 -2.23
C GLU A 29 -16.90 -5.67 -3.18
N ARG A 30 -17.30 -4.42 -2.88
CA ARG A 30 -16.89 -3.24 -3.61
C ARG A 30 -15.36 -3.30 -3.69
N ILE A 31 -14.81 -3.26 -4.90
CA ILE A 31 -13.37 -3.16 -5.18
C ILE A 31 -12.86 -1.75 -4.78
N GLU A 32 -13.32 -1.23 -3.64
CA GLU A 32 -13.23 0.17 -3.25
C GLU A 32 -12.51 0.35 -1.92
N ASP A 33 -12.01 -0.73 -1.33
CA ASP A 33 -11.17 -0.72 -0.14
C ASP A 33 -9.70 -1.00 -0.48
N LYS A 34 -9.18 -0.31 -1.50
CA LYS A 34 -7.72 -0.19 -1.62
C LYS A 34 -7.23 0.57 -0.41
N GLU A 35 -6.34 -0.05 0.35
CA GLU A 35 -5.53 0.55 1.41
C GLU A 35 -4.90 1.85 0.88
N SER A 36 -5.60 2.96 1.08
CA SER A 36 -5.32 4.21 0.37
C SER A 36 -4.05 4.83 0.92
N LEU A 37 -2.96 4.58 0.20
CA LEU A 37 -1.68 5.23 0.38
C LEU A 37 -1.69 6.54 -0.42
N THR A 38 -1.44 7.67 0.24
CA THR A 38 -1.20 8.93 -0.44
C THR A 38 0.19 9.46 -0.14
N VAL A 39 0.79 10.08 -1.16
CA VAL A 39 2.13 10.66 -1.08
C VAL A 39 2.06 12.13 -1.50
N GLN A 40 2.60 13.01 -0.66
CA GLN A 40 2.64 14.45 -0.94
C GLN A 40 3.37 14.71 -2.28
N GLY A 41 2.75 15.50 -3.16
CA GLY A 41 3.28 15.79 -4.50
C GLY A 41 2.99 14.72 -5.57
N VAL A 42 2.41 13.58 -5.19
CA VAL A 42 2.01 12.51 -6.14
C VAL A 42 0.50 12.24 -6.08
N GLY A 43 -0.10 12.26 -4.89
CA GLY A 43 -1.50 11.89 -4.67
C GLY A 43 -1.67 10.43 -4.29
N VAL A 44 -2.78 9.82 -4.70
CA VAL A 44 -3.12 8.43 -4.35
C VAL A 44 -2.25 7.44 -5.14
N VAL A 45 -1.58 6.55 -4.42
CA VAL A 45 -0.81 5.44 -4.99
C VAL A 45 -1.72 4.22 -5.07
N SER A 46 -2.10 3.84 -6.29
CA SER A 46 -2.97 2.70 -6.54
C SER A 46 -2.16 1.40 -6.75
N LEU A 47 -2.77 0.25 -6.44
CA LEU A 47 -2.18 -1.09 -6.63
C LEU A 47 -2.89 -1.93 -7.71
N PRO A 48 -2.23 -2.54 -8.71
CA PRO A 48 -0.80 -2.55 -8.92
C PRO A 48 -0.29 -1.14 -9.25
N VAL A 49 0.95 -0.86 -8.83
CA VAL A 49 1.61 0.41 -9.13
C VAL A 49 1.88 0.47 -10.63
N THR A 50 1.56 1.59 -11.27
CA THR A 50 1.83 1.81 -12.70
C THR A 50 3.19 2.48 -12.90
N GLU A 51 3.77 2.34 -14.08
CA GLU A 51 5.04 3.02 -14.43
C GLU A 51 4.94 4.54 -14.25
N THR A 52 3.80 5.14 -14.61
CA THR A 52 3.54 6.57 -14.39
C THR A 52 3.59 6.95 -12.92
N THR A 53 2.97 6.15 -12.05
CA THR A 53 3.01 6.37 -10.60
C THR A 53 4.42 6.19 -10.05
N VAL A 54 5.17 5.17 -10.50
CA VAL A 54 6.58 4.99 -10.13
C VAL A 54 7.41 6.20 -10.53
N ALA A 55 7.27 6.68 -11.78
CA ALA A 55 8.00 7.86 -12.26
C ALA A 55 7.66 9.12 -11.46
N ALA A 56 6.42 9.27 -10.99
CA ALA A 56 6.02 10.37 -10.11
C ALA A 56 6.63 10.23 -8.71
N LEU A 57 6.61 9.02 -8.12
CA LEU A 57 7.24 8.74 -6.83
C LEU A 57 8.74 9.02 -6.85
N LYS A 58 9.45 8.63 -7.92
CA LYS A 58 10.88 8.91 -8.08
C LYS A 58 11.22 10.40 -8.07
N LYS A 59 10.31 11.28 -8.50
CA LYS A 59 10.53 12.74 -8.51
C LYS A 59 10.49 13.35 -7.12
N VAL A 60 9.81 12.71 -6.16
CA VAL A 60 9.68 13.18 -4.78
C VAL A 60 10.53 12.37 -3.79
N ALA A 61 11.15 11.29 -4.25
CA ALA A 61 11.99 10.42 -3.44
C ALA A 61 13.47 10.86 -3.47
N GLU A 62 14.18 10.52 -2.40
CA GLU A 62 15.62 10.73 -2.26
C GLU A 62 16.35 9.39 -2.13
N GLN A 63 17.67 9.38 -2.34
CA GLN A 63 18.45 8.15 -2.12
C GLN A 63 18.39 7.76 -0.63
N ALA A 64 18.01 6.52 -0.34
CA ALA A 64 17.91 6.04 1.02
C ALA A 64 19.32 5.91 1.65
N PRO A 65 19.61 6.59 2.78
CA PRO A 65 20.86 6.40 3.48
C PRO A 65 20.86 5.08 4.25
N HIS A 66 22.04 4.66 4.69
CA HIS A 66 22.22 3.54 5.60
C HIS A 66 23.19 3.88 6.73
N GLY A 67 23.08 3.15 7.83
CA GLY A 67 23.97 3.29 8.97
C GLY A 67 25.32 2.63 8.69
N LYS A 68 26.42 3.32 8.99
CA LYS A 68 27.77 2.77 9.02
C LYS A 68 28.37 3.08 10.39
N GLY A 69 28.21 2.16 11.33
CA GLY A 69 28.53 2.42 12.74
C GLY A 69 27.62 3.52 13.31
N ALA A 70 28.21 4.65 13.71
CA ALA A 70 27.46 5.81 14.21
C ALA A 70 27.06 6.81 13.10
N GLU A 71 27.55 6.62 11.87
CA GLU A 71 27.32 7.53 10.75
C GLU A 71 26.08 7.12 9.93
N THR A 72 25.43 8.10 9.31
CA THR A 72 24.38 7.88 8.31
C THR A 72 24.88 8.36 6.96
N ILE A 73 25.12 7.44 6.03
CA ILE A 73 25.76 7.73 4.74
C ILE A 73 24.92 7.25 3.56
N VAL A 74 25.13 7.86 2.40
CA VAL A 74 24.56 7.42 1.13
C VAL A 74 25.66 6.78 0.30
N ASP A 75 25.59 5.45 0.15
CA ASP A 75 26.45 4.69 -0.75
C ASP A 75 25.62 3.61 -1.45
N ARG A 76 25.52 3.75 -2.78
CA ARG A 76 24.69 2.92 -3.65
C ARG A 76 25.26 1.52 -3.89
N THR A 77 26.51 1.27 -3.50
CA THR A 77 27.09 -0.08 -3.53
C THR A 77 26.61 -0.96 -2.38
N VAL A 78 26.04 -0.34 -1.33
CA VAL A 78 25.45 -1.02 -0.17
C VAL A 78 23.92 -0.94 -0.19
N ARG A 79 23.39 0.24 -0.55
CA ARG A 79 21.95 0.50 -0.60
C ARG A 79 21.56 1.23 -1.88
N ASP A 80 21.04 0.50 -2.85
CA ASP A 80 20.41 1.09 -4.03
C ASP A 80 18.89 1.05 -3.89
N THR A 81 18.36 2.07 -3.21
CA THR A 81 16.94 2.21 -2.91
C THR A 81 16.61 3.69 -2.77
N LEU A 82 15.43 4.10 -3.20
CA LEU A 82 14.90 5.43 -2.93
C LEU A 82 13.98 5.40 -1.71
N GLN A 83 13.91 6.51 -0.97
CA GLN A 83 12.99 6.67 0.16
C GLN A 83 12.16 7.95 0.04
N ILE A 84 10.99 7.93 0.68
CA ILE A 84 10.14 9.09 0.96
C ILE A 84 9.90 9.11 2.47
N ASN A 85 10.08 10.28 3.08
CA ASN A 85 9.93 10.44 4.53
C ASN A 85 8.48 10.25 4.99
N ALA A 86 8.28 9.76 6.21
CA ALA A 86 6.95 9.42 6.71
C ALA A 86 5.98 10.59 6.81
N ASP A 87 6.48 11.81 7.01
CA ASP A 87 5.68 13.03 7.05
C ASP A 87 4.99 13.34 5.71
N GLN A 88 5.54 12.81 4.61
CA GLN A 88 4.98 12.94 3.26
C GLN A 88 4.05 11.77 2.87
N VAL A 89 3.85 10.80 3.76
CA VAL A 89 3.14 9.55 3.47
C VAL A 89 1.94 9.40 4.41
N HIS A 90 0.76 9.15 3.85
CA HIS A 90 -0.45 8.98 4.64
C HIS A 90 -1.21 7.72 4.27
N LEU A 91 -1.63 6.98 5.30
CA LEU A 91 -2.52 5.84 5.19
C LEU A 91 -3.93 6.32 5.53
N GLN A 92 -4.76 6.53 4.50
CA GLN A 92 -6.06 7.19 4.67
C GLN A 92 -7.20 6.21 5.03
N ASN A 93 -7.01 4.90 4.85
CA ASN A 93 -8.03 3.91 5.19
C ASN A 93 -8.05 3.66 6.71
N PRO A 94 -9.16 3.96 7.43
CA PRO A 94 -9.25 3.76 8.89
C PRO A 94 -9.04 2.31 9.34
N ARG A 95 -9.25 1.32 8.46
CA ARG A 95 -8.98 -0.10 8.76
C ARG A 95 -7.53 -0.37 9.13
N TRP A 96 -6.59 0.50 8.71
CA TRP A 96 -5.20 0.41 9.14
C TRP A 96 -5.06 0.51 10.66
N ASN A 97 -5.87 1.33 11.34
CA ASN A 97 -5.77 1.51 12.79
C ASN A 97 -6.03 0.19 13.54
N GLU A 98 -7.09 -0.53 13.15
CA GLU A 98 -7.41 -1.83 13.77
C GLU A 98 -6.38 -2.90 13.42
N LYS A 99 -5.92 -2.95 12.16
CA LYS A 99 -4.87 -3.89 11.73
C LYS A 99 -3.56 -3.64 12.47
N LEU A 100 -3.11 -2.39 12.57
CA LEU A 100 -1.90 -2.00 13.27
C LEU A 100 -2.00 -2.29 14.77
N LYS A 101 -3.15 -2.01 15.41
CA LYS A 101 -3.37 -2.34 16.81
C LYS A 101 -3.19 -3.84 17.07
N LYS A 102 -3.75 -4.71 16.21
CA LYS A 102 -3.58 -6.16 16.31
C LYS A 102 -2.12 -6.59 16.09
N LEU A 103 -1.44 -6.01 15.10
CA LEU A 103 -0.03 -6.31 14.83
C LEU A 103 0.88 -5.90 15.99
N VAL A 104 0.67 -4.73 16.57
CA VAL A 104 1.41 -4.24 17.74
C VAL A 104 1.18 -5.15 18.94
N GLN A 105 -0.06 -5.57 19.18
CA GLN A 105 -0.38 -6.53 20.23
C GLN A 105 0.37 -7.86 20.03
N THR A 106 0.30 -8.45 18.84
CA THR A 106 1.02 -9.69 18.53
C THR A 106 2.52 -9.55 18.71
N ALA A 107 3.10 -8.41 18.31
CA ALA A 107 4.52 -8.15 18.50
C ALA A 107 4.89 -7.99 19.98
N ALA A 108 4.07 -7.30 20.77
CA ALA A 108 4.28 -7.16 22.21
C ALA A 108 4.24 -8.53 22.93
N ASP A 109 3.26 -9.36 22.59
CA ASP A 109 3.12 -10.70 23.15
C ASP A 109 4.33 -11.58 22.79
N ALA A 110 4.79 -11.53 21.54
CA ALA A 110 5.96 -12.28 21.07
C ALA A 110 7.27 -11.81 21.74
N LEU A 111 7.37 -10.53 22.08
CA LEU A 111 8.51 -9.96 22.81
C LEU A 111 8.41 -10.17 24.33
N GLY A 112 7.27 -10.61 24.85
CA GLY A 112 7.03 -10.80 26.28
C GLY A 112 6.92 -9.48 27.07
N VAL A 113 6.49 -8.40 26.42
CA VAL A 113 6.34 -7.07 27.04
C VAL A 113 4.88 -6.67 27.16
N ALA A 114 4.59 -5.72 28.04
CA ALA A 114 3.22 -5.24 28.21
C ALA A 114 2.73 -4.52 26.93
N PRO A 115 1.50 -4.76 26.46
CA PRO A 115 1.08 -4.29 25.13
C PRO A 115 0.99 -2.78 24.98
N ASP A 116 0.78 -2.06 26.08
CA ASP A 116 0.76 -0.61 26.16
C ASP A 116 2.16 0.04 26.05
N THR A 117 3.23 -0.77 26.13
CA THR A 117 4.62 -0.30 25.99
C THR A 117 5.13 -0.31 24.55
N VAL A 118 4.39 -0.89 23.61
CA VAL A 118 4.78 -1.01 22.21
C VAL A 118 3.93 -0.09 21.33
N GLN A 119 4.58 0.66 20.45
CA GLN A 119 3.92 1.57 19.52
C GLN A 119 4.46 1.37 18.10
N ALA A 120 3.57 1.48 17.11
CA ALA A 120 3.94 1.50 15.71
C ALA A 120 4.03 2.94 15.21
N HIS A 121 5.15 3.27 14.56
CA HIS A 121 5.34 4.55 13.89
C HIS A 121 5.65 4.30 12.41
N LEU A 122 4.99 5.04 11.52
CA LEU A 122 5.38 5.07 10.13
C LEU A 122 6.77 5.72 10.04
N TYR A 123 7.74 4.99 9.50
CA TYR A 123 9.13 5.46 9.43
C TYR A 123 9.46 6.09 8.07
N LYS A 124 9.22 5.35 6.99
CA LYS A 124 9.43 5.80 5.61
C LYS A 124 8.80 4.85 4.61
N LEU A 125 8.57 5.35 3.40
CA LEU A 125 8.24 4.54 2.23
C LEU A 125 9.53 4.27 1.44
N LEU A 126 9.74 3.01 1.02
CA LEU A 126 10.89 2.61 0.21
C LEU A 126 10.44 2.24 -1.20
N LEU A 127 11.20 2.68 -2.20
CA LEU A 127 11.03 2.33 -3.60
C LEU A 127 12.29 1.61 -4.10
N TYR A 128 12.11 0.33 -4.42
CA TYR A 128 13.12 -0.49 -5.08
C TYR A 128 12.86 -0.49 -6.57
N GLU A 129 13.87 -0.10 -7.34
CA GLU A 129 13.87 -0.31 -8.78
C GLU A 129 14.28 -1.75 -9.09
N THR A 130 14.06 -2.19 -10.33
CA THR A 130 14.57 -3.48 -10.80
C THR A 130 16.09 -3.55 -10.57
N GLY A 131 16.52 -4.54 -9.80
CA GLY A 131 17.94 -4.71 -9.43
C GLY A 131 18.39 -3.90 -8.21
N GLY A 132 17.52 -3.09 -7.60
CA GLY A 132 17.80 -2.40 -6.34
C GLY A 132 17.94 -3.37 -5.16
N PHE A 133 18.74 -3.01 -4.17
CA PHE A 133 19.11 -3.89 -3.07
C PHE A 133 19.49 -3.14 -1.79
N PHE A 134 19.59 -3.90 -0.69
CA PHE A 134 20.17 -3.48 0.58
C PHE A 134 20.94 -4.66 1.18
N MET A 135 22.24 -4.47 1.45
CA MET A 135 23.17 -5.49 1.96
C MET A 135 23.69 -5.17 3.35
#